data_AF-A0A935C6Q9-F1
#
_entry.id   AF-A0A935C6Q9-F1
#
_cell.length_a   1.000
_cell.length_b   1.000
_cell.length_c   1.000
_cell.angle_alpha   90.00
_cell.angle_beta   90.00
_cell.angle_gamma   90.00
#
_symmetry.space_group_name_H-M   'P 1'
#
loop_
_entity.id
_entity.type
_entity.pdbx_description
1 polymer ?
#
loop_
_entity_poly.entity_id
_entity_poly.type
_entity_poly.pdbx_seq_one_letter_code
_entity_poly.pdbx_strand_id
1 'polypeptide(L)'
;MKIIITTILTSLTLLCFGQEPHPGTYFTTKKDIGFESDIFQFQEDGTFSYIFFTCTGTGFGKGIYEVVSGDSLQLQFTDCLKCEENIQIESEEKLAEDSLEINLTIREWTDDSELAGVNVYFPSERKGTVSNENGQATFKTNITSENRTLRIQFIGYDPIDLEVPANTSRLTGNVYLTWHWIYDSSDIKTYKILKWTRSKLKLKRYPDWSITYDKVNDQKTDELIKSRMGETRYELYINKIKTPANDTYE
;
A
#
# COMPACT_ATOMS: atom_id res chain seq x y z
N MET A 1 -8.45 27.04 51.12
CA MET A 1 -7.76 27.54 49.91
C MET A 1 -6.56 26.68 49.50
N LYS A 2 -5.62 26.33 50.41
CA LYS A 2 -4.49 25.43 50.09
C LYS A 2 -4.93 24.08 49.51
N ILE A 3 -5.90 23.41 50.12
CA ILE A 3 -6.37 22.09 49.68
C ILE A 3 -6.91 22.13 48.23
N ILE A 4 -7.72 23.14 47.90
CA ILE A 4 -8.30 23.30 46.55
C ILE A 4 -7.20 23.50 45.50
N ILE A 5 -6.19 24.34 45.78
CA ILE A 5 -5.05 24.55 44.88
C ILE A 5 -4.26 23.26 44.70
N THR A 6 -4.04 22.49 45.77
CA THR A 6 -3.33 21.21 45.70
C THR A 6 -4.11 20.17 44.89
N THR A 7 -5.44 20.08 45.05
CA THR A 7 -6.30 19.19 44.26
C THR A 7 -6.31 19.57 42.79
N ILE A 8 -6.36 20.87 42.46
CA ILE A 8 -6.29 21.35 41.07
C ILE A 8 -4.92 21.04 40.47
N LEU A 9 -3.80 21.28 41.19
CA LEU A 9 -2.46 20.96 40.69
C LEU A 9 -2.28 19.45 40.44
N THR A 10 -2.76 18.60 41.35
CA THR A 10 -2.64 17.14 41.20
C THR A 10 -3.52 16.58 40.08
N SER A 11 -4.73 17.11 39.89
CA SER A 11 -5.58 16.73 38.76
C SER A 11 -5.06 17.25 37.42
N LEU A 12 -4.42 18.43 37.38
CA LEU A 12 -3.75 18.94 36.18
C LEU A 12 -2.55 18.08 35.77
N THR A 13 -1.78 17.57 36.73
CA THR A 13 -0.66 16.66 36.41
C THR A 13 -1.12 15.30 35.90
N LEU A 14 -2.27 14.79 36.34
CA LEU A 14 -2.79 13.48 35.92
C LEU A 14 -3.35 13.48 34.48
N LEU A 15 -3.74 14.64 33.95
CA LEU A 15 -4.30 14.78 32.59
C LEU A 15 -3.23 14.91 31.49
N CYS A 16 -1.95 15.05 31.83
CA CYS A 16 -0.86 15.24 30.86
C CYS A 16 0.02 14.01 30.63
N PHE A 17 -0.29 12.83 31.19
CA PHE A 17 0.49 11.61 30.95
C PHE A 17 0.06 10.88 29.67
N GLY A 18 -0.02 11.59 28.55
CA GLY A 18 -0.05 10.94 27.24
C GLY A 18 1.36 10.41 26.90
N GLN A 19 1.45 9.28 26.21
CA GLN A 19 2.72 8.83 25.64
C GLN A 19 3.28 9.92 24.71
N GLU A 20 4.46 10.46 25.03
CA GLU A 20 5.16 11.41 24.16
C GLU A 20 5.71 10.66 22.94
N PRO A 21 5.46 11.14 21.71
CA PRO A 21 6.09 10.58 20.53
C PRO A 21 7.60 10.69 20.62
N HIS A 22 8.31 9.65 20.18
CA HIS A 22 9.75 9.72 19.96
C HIS A 22 10.02 9.53 18.47
N PRO A 23 10.29 10.61 17.72
CA PRO A 23 10.62 10.54 16.30
C PRO A 23 11.80 9.63 16.00
N GLY A 24 11.83 9.10 14.78
CA GLY A 24 12.87 8.25 14.20
C GLY A 24 12.32 6.96 13.59
N THR A 25 13.24 6.08 13.18
CA THR A 25 12.90 4.86 12.44
C THR A 25 12.79 3.65 13.34
N TYR A 26 11.66 2.95 13.27
CA TYR A 26 11.33 1.78 14.09
C TYR A 26 11.04 0.58 13.19
N PHE A 27 11.73 -0.52 13.46
CA PHE A 27 11.60 -1.76 12.68
C PHE A 27 11.14 -2.92 13.56
N THR A 28 10.27 -3.78 13.03
CA THR A 28 9.77 -4.91 13.80
C THR A 28 10.87 -5.87 14.23
N THR A 29 10.88 -6.26 15.50
CA THR A 29 11.77 -7.33 15.95
C THR A 29 11.33 -8.69 15.40
N LYS A 30 12.24 -9.37 14.69
CA LYS A 30 12.03 -10.64 13.97
C LYS A 30 11.33 -11.77 14.78
N LYS A 31 11.29 -11.71 16.11
CA LYS A 31 10.61 -12.70 16.96
C LYS A 31 9.09 -12.52 17.00
N ASP A 32 8.58 -11.33 16.69
CA ASP A 32 7.21 -10.96 16.99
C ASP A 32 6.26 -11.16 15.80
N ILE A 33 6.74 -11.51 14.60
CA ILE A 33 5.91 -11.80 13.42
C ILE A 33 6.69 -12.67 12.43
N GLY A 34 6.08 -13.77 11.97
CA GLY A 34 6.74 -14.78 11.14
C GLY A 34 7.27 -14.24 9.81
N PHE A 35 6.36 -13.86 8.91
CA PHE A 35 6.68 -13.41 7.54
C PHE A 35 6.34 -11.94 7.27
N GLU A 36 5.78 -11.25 8.27
CA GLU A 36 5.43 -9.84 8.19
C GLU A 36 6.56 -8.99 8.78
N SER A 37 6.74 -7.75 8.34
CA SER A 37 7.65 -6.78 8.97
C SER A 37 7.20 -5.36 8.66
N ASP A 38 7.22 -4.47 9.63
CA ASP A 38 6.94 -3.05 9.42
C ASP A 38 8.18 -2.20 9.66
N ILE A 39 8.29 -1.11 8.90
CA ILE A 39 9.14 0.03 9.18
C ILE A 39 8.23 1.24 9.33
N PHE A 40 8.32 1.92 10.48
CA PHE A 40 7.78 3.26 10.68
C PHE A 40 8.93 4.25 10.74
N GLN A 41 8.84 5.35 10.02
CA GLN A 41 9.78 6.47 10.13
C GLN A 41 8.98 7.71 10.53
N PHE A 42 9.04 8.09 11.80
CA PHE A 42 8.35 9.26 12.35
C PHE A 42 9.26 10.49 12.31
N GLN A 43 8.76 11.60 11.83
CA GLN A 43 9.49 12.87 11.75
C GLN A 43 9.05 13.82 12.87
N GLU A 44 9.88 14.82 13.19
CA GLU A 44 9.56 15.80 14.26
C GLU A 44 8.38 16.71 13.91
N ASP A 45 8.06 16.87 12.62
CA ASP A 45 6.97 17.70 12.11
C ASP A 45 5.59 17.02 12.14
N GLY A 46 5.50 15.80 12.70
CA GLY A 46 4.26 15.04 12.77
C GLY A 46 3.97 14.20 11.52
N THR A 47 4.88 14.15 10.55
CA THR A 47 4.75 13.27 9.38
C THR A 47 5.37 11.89 9.61
N PHE A 48 4.93 10.89 8.83
CA PHE A 48 5.53 9.57 8.84
C PHE A 48 5.68 8.97 7.45
N SER A 49 6.62 8.03 7.32
CA SER A 49 6.68 7.06 6.23
C SER A 49 6.52 5.64 6.78
N TYR A 50 5.88 4.78 5.99
CA TYR A 50 5.53 3.41 6.37
C TYR A 50 5.90 2.44 5.26
N ILE A 51 6.52 1.32 5.65
CA ILE A 51 6.78 0.19 4.77
C ILE A 51 6.30 -1.06 5.46
N PHE A 52 5.55 -1.90 4.75
CA PHE A 52 5.03 -3.15 5.26
C PHE A 52 5.45 -4.31 4.36
N PHE A 53 6.24 -5.23 4.86
CA PHE A 53 6.64 -6.44 4.14
C PHE A 53 5.73 -7.60 4.50
N THR A 54 5.32 -8.37 3.50
CA THR A 54 4.70 -9.69 3.68
C THR A 54 5.33 -10.71 2.73
N CYS A 55 4.86 -11.96 2.77
CA CYS A 55 5.24 -12.96 1.78
C CYS A 55 4.63 -12.71 0.39
N THR A 56 3.55 -11.92 0.30
CA THR A 56 2.82 -11.67 -0.94
C THR A 56 3.12 -10.32 -1.54
N GLY A 57 3.74 -9.40 -0.80
CA GLY A 57 4.19 -8.15 -1.38
C GLY A 57 4.73 -7.13 -0.39
N THR A 58 4.71 -5.87 -0.78
CA THR A 58 5.21 -4.78 0.05
C THR A 58 4.32 -3.55 -0.01
N GLY A 59 3.86 -3.11 1.15
CA GLY A 59 3.07 -1.91 1.33
C GLY A 59 3.91 -0.66 1.50
N PHE A 60 3.44 0.44 0.95
CA PHE A 60 4.06 1.76 1.09
C PHE A 60 3.04 2.81 1.50
N GLY A 61 3.43 3.77 2.34
CA GLY A 61 2.58 4.91 2.63
C GLY A 61 3.33 6.05 3.29
N LYS A 62 2.77 7.24 3.16
CA LYS A 62 3.19 8.47 3.85
C LYS A 62 1.97 9.17 4.39
N GLY A 63 2.15 9.95 5.45
CA GLY A 63 1.05 10.71 6.02
C GLY A 63 1.39 11.44 7.30
N ILE A 64 0.35 11.72 8.08
CA ILE A 64 0.43 12.42 9.36
C ILE A 64 0.16 11.41 10.47
N TYR A 65 0.93 11.50 11.55
CA TYR A 65 0.71 10.70 12.74
C TYR A 65 0.38 11.58 13.94
N GLU A 66 -0.50 11.07 14.80
CA GLU A 66 -0.82 11.72 16.06
C GLU A 66 -1.05 10.69 17.17
N VAL A 67 -0.81 11.11 18.42
CA VAL A 67 -1.19 10.33 19.60
C VAL A 67 -2.50 10.87 20.13
N VAL A 68 -3.58 10.14 19.87
CA VAL A 68 -4.94 10.50 20.28
C VAL A 68 -5.27 9.96 21.67
N SER A 69 -6.44 10.36 22.18
CA SER A 69 -6.95 9.96 23.49
C SER A 69 -6.83 8.45 23.74
N GLY A 70 -6.42 8.10 24.96
CA GLY A 70 -6.21 6.70 25.32
C GLY A 70 -4.96 6.09 24.68
N ASP A 71 -3.85 6.84 24.62
CA ASP A 71 -2.54 6.45 24.07
C ASP A 71 -2.64 5.66 22.77
N SER A 72 -3.40 6.16 21.81
CA SER A 72 -3.53 5.50 20.52
C SER A 72 -2.75 6.26 19.47
N LEU A 73 -1.85 5.58 18.77
CA LEU A 73 -1.17 6.10 17.59
C LEU A 73 -2.15 5.99 16.43
N GLN A 74 -2.57 7.13 15.89
CA GLN A 74 -3.30 7.20 14.63
C GLN A 74 -2.33 7.57 13.51
N LEU A 75 -2.40 6.82 12.42
CA LEU A 75 -1.69 7.04 11.17
C LEU A 75 -2.74 7.36 10.11
N GLN A 76 -2.78 8.60 9.67
CA GLN A 76 -3.61 9.02 8.55
C GLN A 76 -2.72 9.16 7.33
N PHE A 77 -2.92 8.30 6.34
CA PHE A 77 -2.17 8.35 5.10
C PHE A 77 -2.63 9.54 4.25
N THR A 78 -1.75 10.12 3.44
CA THR A 78 -2.05 11.32 2.63
C THR A 78 -1.64 11.16 1.18
N ASP A 79 -0.59 10.38 0.89
CA ASP A 79 -0.08 10.19 -0.47
C ASP A 79 -0.72 8.99 -1.15
N CYS A 80 -1.48 9.23 -2.22
CA CYS A 80 -1.68 8.23 -3.25
C CYS A 80 -0.45 8.25 -4.17
N LEU A 81 0.52 7.35 -3.96
CA LEU A 81 1.61 7.09 -4.91
C LEU A 81 1.10 6.42 -6.21
N LYS A 82 0.06 6.99 -6.84
CA LYS A 82 -0.51 6.72 -8.17
C LYS A 82 -1.27 5.40 -8.36
N CYS A 83 -2.60 5.49 -8.38
CA CYS A 83 -3.50 4.46 -8.92
C CYS A 83 -3.76 4.61 -10.45
N GLU A 84 -3.50 5.79 -11.03
CA GLU A 84 -3.99 6.13 -12.37
C GLU A 84 -3.02 5.79 -13.53
N GLU A 85 -1.78 5.36 -13.26
CA GLU A 85 -0.78 5.08 -14.32
C GLU A 85 -0.69 3.61 -14.75
N ASN A 86 -1.52 2.73 -14.17
CA ASN A 86 -1.37 1.28 -14.33
C ASN A 86 -2.07 0.71 -15.58
N ILE A 87 -2.84 1.51 -16.31
CA ILE A 87 -3.70 1.04 -17.40
C ILE A 87 -3.55 1.95 -18.62
N GLN A 88 -2.99 1.42 -19.70
CA GLN A 88 -2.91 2.09 -21.00
C GLN A 88 -3.71 1.28 -22.01
N ILE A 89 -5.02 1.50 -22.02
CA ILE A 89 -5.97 0.73 -22.84
C ILE A 89 -6.71 1.64 -23.79
N GLU A 90 -6.82 1.18 -25.03
CA GLU A 90 -7.67 1.72 -26.07
C GLU A 90 -8.92 0.84 -26.20
N SER A 91 -10.09 1.47 -26.29
CA SER A 91 -11.36 0.80 -26.58
C SER A 91 -11.94 1.32 -27.90
N GLU A 92 -12.50 0.40 -28.70
CA GLU A 92 -13.21 0.74 -29.92
C GLU A 92 -14.66 0.22 -29.86
N GLU A 93 -15.59 1.06 -30.29
CA GLU A 93 -16.99 0.68 -30.54
C GLU A 93 -17.22 0.53 -32.05
N LYS A 94 -17.66 -0.65 -32.48
CA LYS A 94 -18.05 -0.92 -33.87
C LYS A 94 -19.46 -1.50 -33.89
N LEU A 95 -20.35 -0.81 -34.58
CA LEU A 95 -21.79 -1.12 -34.64
C LEU A 95 -22.14 -2.45 -35.35
N ALA A 96 -21.18 -3.13 -35.97
CA ALA A 96 -21.41 -4.29 -36.84
C ALA A 96 -20.70 -5.58 -36.37
N GLU A 97 -20.13 -5.59 -35.16
CA GLU A 97 -19.48 -6.79 -34.62
C GLU A 97 -20.37 -7.46 -33.56
N ASP A 98 -20.47 -8.78 -33.60
CA ASP A 98 -21.22 -9.56 -32.59
C ASP A 98 -20.33 -9.96 -31.39
N SER A 99 -19.02 -9.73 -31.50
CA SER A 99 -18.03 -10.17 -30.52
C SER A 99 -17.15 -9.02 -30.03
N LEU A 100 -16.87 -9.00 -28.73
CA LEU A 100 -15.80 -8.24 -28.12
C LEU A 100 -14.50 -9.02 -28.23
N GLU A 101 -13.48 -8.44 -28.85
CA GLU A 101 -12.10 -8.93 -28.83
C GLU A 101 -11.28 -8.23 -27.74
N ILE A 102 -10.70 -9.03 -26.84
CA ILE A 102 -9.77 -8.55 -25.82
C ILE A 102 -8.37 -9.01 -26.22
N ASN A 103 -7.44 -8.07 -26.29
CA ASN A 103 -6.02 -8.33 -26.54
C ASN A 103 -5.15 -7.41 -25.68
N LEU A 104 -4.80 -7.88 -24.50
CA LEU A 104 -4.01 -7.15 -23.52
C LEU A 104 -2.60 -7.73 -23.39
N THR A 105 -1.61 -6.88 -23.17
CA THR A 105 -0.28 -7.30 -22.72
C THR A 105 -0.12 -6.92 -21.26
N ILE A 106 0.09 -7.91 -20.40
CA ILE A 106 0.23 -7.71 -18.95
C ILE A 106 1.71 -7.60 -18.60
N ARG A 107 2.06 -6.53 -17.89
CA ARG A 107 3.44 -6.18 -17.51
C ARG A 107 3.53 -5.93 -16.02
N GLU A 108 4.73 -6.11 -15.47
CA GLU A 108 5.09 -5.66 -14.14
C GLU A 108 5.34 -4.16 -14.17
N TRP A 109 4.71 -3.42 -13.26
CA TRP A 109 4.85 -1.96 -13.20
C TRP A 109 6.29 -1.52 -12.91
N THR A 110 7.02 -2.31 -12.12
CA THR A 110 8.34 -1.89 -11.61
C THR A 110 9.48 -1.98 -12.61
N ASP A 111 9.48 -2.99 -13.50
CA ASP A 111 10.57 -3.23 -14.43
C ASP A 111 10.12 -3.46 -15.89
N ASP A 112 8.82 -3.26 -16.16
CA ASP A 112 8.20 -3.45 -17.47
C ASP A 112 8.36 -4.88 -18.03
N SER A 113 8.64 -5.87 -17.16
CA SER A 113 8.72 -7.26 -17.57
C SER A 113 7.34 -7.84 -17.86
N GLU A 114 7.26 -8.74 -18.85
CA GLU A 114 6.02 -9.38 -19.24
C GLU A 114 5.60 -10.45 -18.22
N LEU A 115 4.33 -10.43 -17.81
CA LEU A 115 3.80 -11.34 -16.78
C LEU A 115 3.00 -12.48 -17.40
N ALA A 116 3.57 -13.68 -17.37
CA ALA A 116 2.89 -14.91 -17.75
C ALA A 116 2.01 -15.46 -16.61
N GLY A 117 0.93 -16.17 -16.96
CA GLY A 117 0.08 -16.83 -15.97
C GLY A 117 -0.95 -15.92 -15.28
N VAL A 118 -1.17 -14.71 -15.79
CA VAL A 118 -2.14 -13.75 -15.26
C VAL A 118 -3.54 -14.11 -15.74
N ASN A 119 -4.51 -14.21 -14.82
CA ASN A 119 -5.90 -14.44 -15.17
C ASN A 119 -6.55 -13.15 -15.65
N VAL A 120 -7.17 -13.18 -16.83
CA VAL A 120 -7.94 -12.06 -17.40
C VAL A 120 -9.34 -12.57 -17.73
N TYR A 121 -10.36 -12.16 -16.98
CA TYR A 121 -11.68 -12.78 -17.06
C TYR A 121 -12.82 -11.86 -16.61
N PHE A 122 -14.04 -12.16 -17.08
CA PHE A 122 -15.28 -11.55 -16.58
C PHE A 122 -15.84 -12.42 -15.44
N PRO A 123 -15.85 -11.93 -14.18
CA PRO A 123 -16.29 -12.75 -13.03
C PRO A 123 -17.71 -13.29 -13.16
N SER A 124 -18.60 -12.55 -13.81
CA SER A 124 -20.01 -12.92 -14.01
C SER A 124 -20.23 -13.94 -15.13
N GLU A 125 -19.29 -14.10 -16.07
CA GLU A 125 -19.51 -14.89 -17.30
C GLU A 125 -18.74 -16.21 -17.35
N ARG A 126 -17.83 -16.47 -16.39
CA ARG A 126 -16.87 -17.59 -16.45
C ARG A 126 -16.09 -17.65 -17.78
N LYS A 127 -15.89 -16.50 -18.42
CA LYS A 127 -15.13 -16.35 -19.65
C LYS A 127 -13.86 -15.56 -19.38
N GLY A 128 -12.75 -16.05 -19.90
CA GLY A 128 -11.45 -15.42 -19.74
C GLY A 128 -10.35 -16.24 -20.36
N THR A 129 -9.13 -15.79 -20.11
CA THR A 129 -7.90 -16.44 -20.55
C THR A 129 -6.82 -16.26 -19.50
N VAL A 130 -5.68 -16.90 -19.74
CA VAL A 130 -4.46 -16.73 -18.96
C VAL A 130 -3.39 -16.17 -19.89
N SER A 131 -2.61 -15.19 -19.42
CA SER A 131 -1.54 -14.60 -20.22
C SER A 131 -0.45 -15.64 -20.56
N ASN A 132 0.07 -15.57 -21.78
CA ASN A 132 1.16 -16.44 -22.25
C ASN A 132 2.55 -15.97 -21.75
N GLU A 133 3.61 -16.61 -22.23
CA GLU A 133 5.00 -16.28 -21.87
C GLU A 133 5.43 -14.84 -22.22
N ASN A 134 4.76 -14.20 -23.17
CA ASN A 134 4.98 -12.80 -23.55
C ASN A 134 3.98 -11.84 -22.88
N GLY A 135 3.32 -12.28 -21.81
CA GLY A 135 2.30 -11.50 -21.10
C GLY A 135 1.00 -11.27 -21.87
N GLN A 136 0.82 -11.88 -23.05
CA GLN A 136 -0.36 -11.63 -23.89
C GLN A 136 -1.56 -12.44 -23.43
N ALA A 137 -2.68 -11.75 -23.19
CA ALA A 137 -3.97 -12.32 -22.86
C ALA A 137 -4.98 -11.95 -23.96
N THR A 138 -5.31 -12.94 -24.80
CA THR A 138 -6.26 -12.76 -25.91
C THR A 138 -7.44 -13.70 -25.79
N PHE A 139 -8.67 -13.18 -25.90
CA PHE A 139 -9.89 -13.99 -26.04
C PHE A 139 -11.04 -13.17 -26.64
N LYS A 140 -12.09 -13.87 -27.10
CA LYS A 140 -13.32 -13.26 -27.59
C LYS A 140 -14.51 -13.61 -26.71
N THR A 141 -15.39 -12.66 -26.48
CA THR A 141 -16.71 -12.89 -25.86
C THR A 141 -17.79 -12.16 -26.65
N ASN A 142 -19.05 -12.31 -26.25
CA ASN A 142 -20.15 -11.60 -26.90
C ASN A 142 -20.18 -10.15 -26.43
N ILE A 143 -20.62 -9.25 -27.29
CA ILE A 143 -20.95 -7.88 -26.91
C ILE A 143 -22.21 -7.90 -26.01
N THR A 144 -22.26 -7.01 -25.03
CA THR A 144 -23.40 -6.83 -24.13
C THR A 144 -23.91 -5.41 -24.17
N SER A 145 -25.20 -5.23 -23.90
CA SER A 145 -25.85 -3.92 -23.76
C SER A 145 -25.63 -3.26 -22.40
N GLU A 146 -24.96 -3.96 -21.49
CA GLU A 146 -24.64 -3.49 -20.14
C GLU A 146 -23.12 -3.43 -19.96
N ASN A 147 -22.66 -2.51 -19.11
CA ASN A 147 -21.27 -2.41 -18.69
C ASN A 147 -20.88 -3.67 -17.91
N ARG A 148 -19.61 -4.05 -18.03
CA ARG A 148 -19.07 -5.26 -17.38
C ARG A 148 -17.75 -4.95 -16.70
N THR A 149 -17.38 -5.73 -15.71
CA THR A 149 -16.06 -5.65 -15.08
C THR A 149 -15.18 -6.77 -15.58
N LEU A 150 -14.10 -6.40 -16.28
CA LEU A 150 -13.00 -7.29 -16.61
C LEU A 150 -12.01 -7.30 -15.43
N ARG A 151 -11.83 -8.45 -14.79
CA ARG A 151 -10.87 -8.63 -13.71
C ARG A 151 -9.56 -9.19 -14.25
N ILE A 152 -8.46 -8.56 -13.85
CA ILE A 152 -7.09 -8.96 -14.15
C ILE A 152 -6.44 -9.29 -12.80
N GLN A 153 -6.02 -10.54 -12.62
CA GLN A 153 -5.54 -11.02 -11.33
C GLN A 153 -4.36 -11.99 -11.47
N PHE A 154 -3.33 -11.75 -10.66
CA PHE A 154 -2.19 -12.62 -10.52
C PHE A 154 -1.83 -12.82 -9.04
N ILE A 155 -1.30 -13.98 -8.69
CA ILE A 155 -0.98 -14.29 -7.28
C ILE A 155 0.15 -13.38 -6.82
N GLY A 156 -0.07 -12.67 -5.71
CA GLY A 156 0.90 -11.71 -5.15
C GLY A 156 0.79 -10.31 -5.72
N TYR A 157 -0.21 -10.04 -6.58
CA TYR A 157 -0.43 -8.72 -7.16
C TYR A 157 -1.81 -8.19 -6.78
N ASP A 158 -1.92 -6.87 -6.71
CA ASP A 158 -3.21 -6.22 -6.52
C ASP A 158 -4.06 -6.43 -7.80
N PRO A 159 -5.32 -6.91 -7.65
CA PRO A 159 -6.17 -7.15 -8.79
C PRO A 159 -6.62 -5.82 -9.40
N ILE A 160 -6.72 -5.78 -10.73
CA ILE A 160 -7.28 -4.65 -11.47
C ILE A 160 -8.67 -5.03 -11.94
N ASP A 161 -9.66 -4.21 -11.56
CA ASP A 161 -11.03 -4.28 -12.05
C ASP A 161 -11.24 -3.16 -13.07
N LEU A 162 -11.30 -3.53 -14.35
CA LEU A 162 -11.52 -2.60 -15.45
C LEU A 162 -12.99 -2.60 -15.86
N GLU A 163 -13.62 -1.43 -15.89
CA GLU A 163 -14.94 -1.28 -16.48
C GLU A 163 -14.84 -1.34 -18.02
N VAL A 164 -15.58 -2.27 -18.62
CA VAL A 164 -15.76 -2.40 -20.05
C VAL A 164 -17.15 -1.87 -20.40
N PRO A 165 -17.26 -0.71 -21.07
CA PRO A 165 -18.54 -0.13 -21.45
C PRO A 165 -19.38 -1.07 -22.32
N ALA A 166 -20.70 -0.93 -22.24
CA ALA A 166 -21.63 -1.56 -23.16
C ALA A 166 -21.22 -1.31 -24.63
N ASN A 167 -21.48 -2.27 -25.51
CA ASN A 167 -21.18 -2.17 -26.95
C ASN A 167 -19.69 -2.06 -27.34
N THR A 168 -18.76 -2.22 -26.39
CA THR A 168 -17.32 -2.31 -26.72
C THR A 168 -17.08 -3.52 -27.62
N SER A 169 -16.43 -3.30 -28.77
CA SER A 169 -16.09 -4.33 -29.76
C SER A 169 -14.64 -4.77 -29.66
N ARG A 170 -13.75 -3.89 -29.18
CA ARG A 170 -12.33 -4.17 -29.04
C ARG A 170 -11.75 -3.50 -27.82
N LEU A 171 -10.88 -4.23 -27.12
CA LEU A 171 -10.11 -3.74 -25.99
C LEU A 171 -8.66 -4.15 -26.17
N THR A 172 -7.76 -3.18 -26.38
CA THR A 172 -6.33 -3.45 -26.58
C THR A 172 -5.45 -2.53 -25.77
N GLY A 173 -4.34 -3.04 -25.23
CA GLY A 173 -3.41 -2.19 -24.51
C GLY A 173 -2.46 -2.91 -23.58
N ASN A 174 -1.72 -2.12 -22.81
CA ASN A 174 -0.85 -2.60 -21.75
C ASN A 174 -1.52 -2.41 -20.39
N VAL A 175 -1.40 -3.43 -19.54
CA VAL A 175 -1.85 -3.39 -18.14
C VAL A 175 -0.67 -3.69 -17.25
N TYR A 176 -0.36 -2.77 -16.34
CA TYR A 176 0.74 -2.89 -15.40
C TYR A 176 0.21 -3.34 -14.05
N LEU A 177 0.58 -4.55 -13.64
CA LEU A 177 0.29 -5.05 -12.29
C LEU A 177 1.41 -4.63 -11.34
N THR A 178 1.03 -4.37 -10.09
CA THR A 178 1.96 -4.14 -8.99
C THR A 178 1.67 -5.15 -7.87
N TRP A 179 2.74 -5.63 -7.24
CA TRP A 179 2.68 -6.42 -6.00
C TRP A 179 2.83 -5.56 -4.75
N HIS A 180 2.84 -4.25 -4.92
CA HIS A 180 2.89 -3.28 -3.85
C HIS A 180 1.54 -2.60 -3.72
N TRP A 181 0.98 -2.62 -2.50
CA TRP A 181 -0.16 -1.78 -2.16
C TRP A 181 0.34 -0.44 -1.63
N ILE A 182 -0.33 0.62 -2.03
CA ILE A 182 -0.06 1.97 -1.54
C ILE A 182 -1.23 2.38 -0.66
N TYR A 183 -0.93 2.78 0.57
CA TYR A 183 -1.94 3.32 1.48
C TYR A 183 -2.29 4.75 1.07
N ASP A 184 -3.57 5.03 0.89
CA ASP A 184 -4.05 6.32 0.40
C ASP A 184 -4.79 7.13 1.47
N SER A 185 -5.30 8.31 1.10
CA SER A 185 -5.99 9.21 2.04
C SER A 185 -7.24 8.64 2.74
N SER A 186 -7.82 7.56 2.23
CA SER A 186 -8.93 6.84 2.84
C SER A 186 -8.47 5.84 3.92
N ASP A 187 -7.19 5.47 3.91
CA ASP A 187 -6.61 4.57 4.89
C ASP A 187 -6.29 5.30 6.20
N ILE A 188 -6.84 4.78 7.29
CA ILE A 188 -6.48 5.19 8.65
C ILE A 188 -6.14 3.94 9.46
N LYS A 189 -4.95 3.93 10.06
CA LYS A 189 -4.53 2.86 10.98
C LYS A 189 -4.46 3.41 12.39
N THR A 190 -5.09 2.73 13.34
CA THR A 190 -5.03 3.10 14.76
C THR A 190 -4.48 1.95 15.58
N TYR A 191 -3.48 2.23 16.42
CA TYR A 191 -2.83 1.27 17.28
C TYR A 191 -2.81 1.76 18.73
N LYS A 192 -3.19 0.90 19.68
CA LYS A 192 -2.95 1.23 21.10
C LYS A 192 -1.44 1.15 21.38
N ILE A 193 -0.87 2.25 21.83
CA ILE A 193 0.51 2.34 22.30
C ILE A 193 0.57 1.68 23.68
N LEU A 194 1.41 0.66 23.79
CA LEU A 194 1.72 0.02 25.07
C LEU A 194 3.01 0.59 25.67
N LYS A 195 3.92 1.06 24.81
CA LYS A 195 5.18 1.70 25.21
C LYS A 195 5.80 2.43 24.03
N TRP A 196 6.17 3.70 24.19
CA TRP A 196 7.03 4.42 23.25
C TRP A 196 8.20 5.02 24.02
N THR A 197 9.43 4.65 23.65
CA THR A 197 10.65 5.22 24.21
C THR A 197 11.61 5.62 23.09
N ARG A 198 12.72 6.27 23.47
CA ARG A 198 13.82 6.61 22.56
C ARG A 198 14.45 5.42 21.82
N SER A 199 14.20 4.18 22.23
CA SER A 199 14.80 2.99 21.62
C SER A 199 13.80 1.93 21.17
N LYS A 200 12.53 2.00 21.62
CA LYS A 200 11.53 0.98 21.31
C LYS A 200 10.15 1.59 21.16
N LEU A 201 9.36 1.01 20.27
CA LEU A 201 7.93 1.24 20.15
C LEU A 201 7.23 -0.11 20.34
N LYS A 202 6.16 -0.16 21.14
CA LYS A 202 5.36 -1.36 21.35
C LYS A 202 3.90 -1.03 21.13
N LEU A 203 3.31 -1.64 20.11
CA LEU A 203 1.93 -1.40 19.69
C LEU A 203 1.10 -2.66 19.88
N LYS A 204 -0.16 -2.49 20.27
CA LYS A 204 -1.16 -3.56 20.17
C LYS A 204 -1.68 -3.60 18.73
N ARG A 205 -1.31 -4.63 17.97
CA ARG A 205 -1.69 -4.77 16.55
C ARG A 205 -2.93 -5.64 16.37
N TYR A 206 -3.06 -6.69 17.18
CA TYR A 206 -4.21 -7.60 17.16
C TYR A 206 -4.86 -7.63 18.56
N PRO A 207 -6.11 -8.11 18.70
CA PRO A 207 -6.82 -8.15 19.98
C PRO A 207 -6.00 -8.76 21.14
N ASP A 208 -5.20 -9.79 20.83
CA ASP A 208 -4.41 -10.53 21.82
C ASP A 208 -2.89 -10.45 21.61
N TRP A 209 -2.44 -9.64 20.63
CA TRP A 209 -1.02 -9.59 20.27
C TRP A 209 -0.49 -8.17 20.12
N SER A 210 0.65 -7.94 20.78
CA SER A 210 1.46 -6.74 20.64
C SER A 210 2.74 -7.02 19.88
N ILE A 211 3.19 -6.05 19.09
CA ILE A 211 4.46 -6.09 18.37
C ILE A 211 5.41 -5.07 18.98
N THR A 212 6.67 -5.48 19.13
CA THR A 212 7.76 -4.58 19.49
C THR A 212 8.58 -4.20 18.25
N TYR A 213 8.90 -2.92 18.16
CA TYR A 213 9.73 -2.33 17.13
C TYR A 213 10.94 -1.71 17.81
N ASP A 214 12.14 -2.03 17.31
CA ASP A 214 13.38 -1.43 17.78
C ASP A 214 13.71 -0.21 16.93
N LYS A 215 14.17 0.87 17.59
CA LYS A 215 14.66 2.05 16.89
C LYS A 215 15.99 1.71 16.21
N VAL A 216 16.08 1.99 14.92
CA VAL A 216 17.25 1.74 14.07
C VAL A 216 17.76 3.04 13.49
N ASN A 217 19.03 3.07 13.10
CA ASN A 217 19.61 4.19 12.36
C ASN A 217 19.39 4.01 10.84
N ASP A 218 19.68 5.05 10.06
CA ASP A 218 19.42 5.05 8.62
C ASP A 218 20.21 3.97 7.87
N GLN A 219 21.48 3.77 8.22
CA GLN A 219 22.30 2.71 7.62
C GLN A 219 21.67 1.32 7.83
N LYS A 220 21.25 1.02 9.07
CA LYS A 220 20.60 -0.25 9.40
C LYS A 220 19.25 -0.39 8.69
N THR A 221 18.52 0.71 8.56
CA THR A 221 17.26 0.76 7.79
C THR A 221 17.51 0.37 6.33
N ASP A 222 18.49 1.00 5.68
CA ASP A 222 18.86 0.71 4.29
C ASP A 222 19.27 -0.76 4.11
N GLU A 223 20.12 -1.28 4.99
CA GLU A 223 20.52 -2.70 4.99
C GLU A 223 19.32 -3.64 5.14
N LEU A 224 18.37 -3.32 6.02
CA LEU A 224 17.18 -4.13 6.25
C LEU A 224 16.27 -4.15 5.02
N ILE A 225 16.00 -2.99 4.44
CA ILE A 225 15.16 -2.87 3.24
C ILE A 225 15.83 -3.62 2.08
N LYS A 226 17.12 -3.37 1.81
CA LYS A 226 17.88 -4.11 0.79
C LYS A 226 17.84 -5.62 1.01
N SER A 227 18.00 -6.09 2.25
CA SER A 227 17.98 -7.53 2.55
C SER A 227 16.61 -8.19 2.35
N ARG A 228 15.52 -7.43 2.48
CA ARG A 228 14.14 -7.92 2.34
C ARG A 228 13.63 -7.81 0.91
N MET A 229 13.98 -6.72 0.23
CA MET A 229 13.49 -6.41 -1.10
C MET A 229 14.44 -6.87 -2.20
N GLY A 230 15.75 -6.92 -1.95
CA GLY A 230 16.76 -7.03 -3.01
C GLY A 230 17.10 -5.67 -3.64
N GLU A 231 18.19 -5.60 -4.41
CA GLU A 231 18.77 -4.34 -4.90
C GLU A 231 17.83 -3.58 -5.84
N THR A 232 17.25 -4.25 -6.85
CA THR A 232 16.33 -3.62 -7.82
C THR A 232 15.15 -2.95 -7.14
N ARG A 233 14.63 -3.56 -6.07
CA ARG A 233 13.43 -3.10 -5.37
C ARG A 233 13.75 -2.06 -4.29
N TYR A 234 15.00 -2.00 -3.83
CA TYR A 234 15.46 -0.92 -2.97
C TYR A 234 15.43 0.44 -3.68
N GLU A 235 15.70 0.48 -4.98
CA GLU A 235 15.58 1.72 -5.78
C GLU A 235 14.15 2.30 -5.75
N LEU A 236 13.12 1.44 -5.70
CA LEU A 236 11.73 1.91 -5.52
C LEU A 236 11.56 2.62 -4.17
N TYR A 237 12.11 2.06 -3.09
CA TYR A 237 12.11 2.70 -1.78
C TYR A 237 12.82 4.06 -1.81
N ILE A 238 13.98 4.15 -2.47
CA ILE A 238 14.70 5.42 -2.62
C ILE A 238 13.84 6.45 -3.35
N ASN A 239 13.29 6.09 -4.51
CA ASN A 239 12.57 7.02 -5.39
C ASN A 239 11.21 7.44 -4.83
N LYS A 240 10.51 6.56 -4.10
CA LYS A 240 9.13 6.80 -3.66
C LYS A 240 9.03 7.21 -2.21
N ILE A 241 9.93 6.71 -1.35
CA ILE A 241 9.85 6.92 0.10
C ILE A 241 10.93 7.88 0.56
N LYS A 242 12.21 7.58 0.29
CA LYS A 242 13.35 8.30 0.88
C LYS A 242 13.57 9.68 0.26
N THR A 243 13.37 9.80 -1.05
CA THR A 243 13.49 11.10 -1.73
C THR A 243 12.25 11.92 -1.38
N PRO A 244 12.40 13.12 -0.79
CA PRO A 244 11.30 14.06 -0.66
C PRO A 244 10.70 14.24 -2.06
N ALA A 245 9.38 14.32 -2.19
CA ALA A 245 8.80 14.80 -3.42
C ALA A 245 9.42 16.19 -3.65
N ASN A 246 10.36 16.31 -4.60
CA ASN A 246 10.70 17.62 -5.11
C ASN A 246 9.43 18.09 -5.79
N ASP A 247 8.66 18.91 -5.09
CA ASP A 247 7.57 19.69 -5.63
C ASP A 247 8.13 20.55 -6.75
N THR A 248 8.24 19.93 -7.92
CA THR A 248 8.50 20.54 -9.21
C THR A 248 7.29 20.22 -10.08
N TYR A 249 6.14 20.66 -9.58
CA TYR A 249 5.05 21.07 -10.47
C TYR A 249 5.32 22.56 -10.77
N GLU A 250 6.12 22.81 -11.82
CA GLU A 250 6.03 24.06 -12.59
C GLU A 250 4.89 23.96 -13.60
#